data_AF-A0A7J6PVS4-F1
#
_entry.id   AF-A0A7J6PVS4-F1
#
_cell.length_a   1.000
_cell.length_b   1.000
_cell.length_c   1.000
_cell.angle_alpha   90.00
_cell.angle_beta   90.00
_cell.angle_gamma   90.00
#
_symmetry.space_group_name_H-M   'P 1'
#
loop_
_entity.id
_entity.type
_entity.pdbx_description
1 polymer ?
#
loop_
_entity_poly.entity_id
_entity_poly.type
_entity_poly.pdbx_seq_one_letter_code
_entity_poly.pdbx_strand_id
1 'polypeptide(L)'
;VTYVFLSWLNERLETMSLAAVVGVIYIIGIIMFLLPPVPGVPVYVTAGIVISARSYCNDEGDESCIGFWQGTVLAVIIGYILKLNAVVMQQKIIGEQLGKSIRIQKFVGVDKAGIRAIEKILRVPGYSMPKVAILCGGPDWPTSVLTGIMKLSVFQMVLGTMPCIFLIIPCVLSGALLNRTGEGAVWGALASTVLAVAGLIQAAAMVFAAYILQDTLQKHHDELTAYR
;
A
#
# COMPACT_ATOMS: atom_id res chain seq x y z
N VAL A 1 11.26 11.85 20.02
CA VAL A 1 11.98 11.87 18.72
C VAL A 1 11.02 12.09 17.56
N THR A 2 9.96 11.28 17.41
CA THR A 2 8.96 11.42 16.32
C THR A 2 8.30 12.79 16.29
N TYR A 3 7.82 13.32 17.42
CA TYR A 3 7.21 14.65 17.48
C TYR A 3 8.17 15.80 17.14
N VAL A 4 9.45 15.68 17.53
CA VAL A 4 10.48 16.68 17.21
C VAL A 4 10.81 16.67 15.72
N PHE A 5 10.91 15.48 15.12
CA PHE A 5 11.09 15.34 13.68
C PHE A 5 9.90 15.87 12.89
N LEU A 6 8.67 15.54 13.30
CA LEU A 6 7.45 16.02 12.65
C LEU A 6 7.30 17.55 12.78
N SER A 7 7.67 18.13 13.92
CA SER A 7 7.66 19.59 14.12
C SER A 7 8.67 20.30 13.23
N TRP A 8 9.91 19.79 13.15
CA TRP A 8 10.94 20.33 12.25
C TRP A 8 10.55 20.17 10.77
N LEU A 9 9.96 19.03 10.43
CA LEU A 9 9.46 18.78 9.08
C LEU A 9 8.33 19.76 8.74
N ASN A 10 7.38 20.01 9.67
CA ASN A 10 6.32 20.99 9.46
C ASN A 10 6.86 22.40 9.20
N GLU A 11 7.84 22.88 9.99
CA GLU A 11 8.48 24.19 9.77
C GLU A 11 9.11 24.30 8.37
N ARG A 12 9.71 23.20 7.87
CA ARG A 12 10.24 23.16 6.50
C ARG A 12 9.15 23.11 5.44
N LEU A 13 8.06 22.37 5.69
CA LEU A 13 6.94 22.21 4.78
C LEU A 13 6.08 23.48 4.65
N GLU A 14 6.03 24.34 5.67
CA GLU A 14 5.31 25.63 5.62
C GLU A 14 5.85 26.55 4.52
N THR A 15 7.16 26.48 4.24
CA THR A 15 7.79 27.26 3.17
C THR A 15 7.57 26.70 1.76
N MET A 16 6.96 25.52 1.64
CA MET A 16 6.75 24.83 0.37
C MET A 16 5.29 24.95 -0.09
N SER A 17 5.08 25.01 -1.41
CA SER A 17 3.73 24.91 -1.98
C SER A 17 3.15 23.51 -1.76
N LEU A 18 1.82 23.40 -1.68
CA LEU A 18 1.14 22.11 -1.52
C LEU A 18 1.57 21.09 -2.58
N ALA A 19 1.73 21.53 -3.84
CA ALA A 19 2.19 20.69 -4.94
C ALA A 19 3.62 20.15 -4.70
N ALA A 20 4.53 20.97 -4.16
CA ALA A 20 5.88 20.53 -3.82
C ALA A 20 5.88 19.51 -2.68
N VAL A 21 5.04 19.70 -1.65
CA VAL A 21 4.86 18.73 -0.56
C VAL A 21 4.34 17.40 -1.08
N VAL A 22 3.31 17.42 -1.94
CA VAL A 22 2.77 16.22 -2.58
C VAL A 22 3.84 15.51 -3.41
N GLY A 23 4.63 16.26 -4.19
CA GLY A 23 5.73 15.71 -4.98
C GLY A 23 6.79 15.02 -4.12
N VAL A 24 7.20 15.64 -3.01
CA VAL A 24 8.17 15.07 -2.07
C VAL A 24 7.63 13.79 -1.43
N ILE A 25 6.39 13.82 -0.91
CA ILE A 25 5.75 12.64 -0.31
C ILE A 25 5.60 11.51 -1.32
N TYR A 26 5.27 11.84 -2.56
CA TYR A 26 5.16 10.86 -3.63
C TYR A 26 6.52 10.17 -3.92
N ILE A 27 7.59 10.94 -4.09
CA ILE A 27 8.93 10.41 -4.36
C ILE A 27 9.43 9.55 -3.19
N ILE A 28 9.35 10.06 -1.97
CA ILE A 28 9.77 9.34 -0.77
C ILE A 28 8.94 8.07 -0.61
N GLY A 29 7.62 8.14 -0.78
CA GLY A 29 6.75 6.99 -0.65
C GLY A 29 7.06 5.91 -1.69
N ILE A 30 7.34 6.27 -2.95
CA ILE A 30 7.80 5.29 -3.97
C ILE A 30 9.09 4.60 -3.51
N ILE A 31 10.09 5.35 -3.06
CA ILE A 31 11.35 4.77 -2.56
C ILE A 31 11.08 3.82 -1.40
N MET A 32 10.25 4.24 -0.44
CA MET A 32 9.85 3.42 0.71
C MET A 32 9.19 2.11 0.27
N PHE A 33 8.25 2.13 -0.66
CA PHE A 33 7.64 0.90 -1.17
C PHE A 33 8.62 0.01 -1.94
N LEU A 34 9.66 0.55 -2.57
CA LEU A 34 10.67 -0.28 -3.25
C LEU A 34 11.59 -1.02 -2.27
N LEU A 35 11.61 -0.63 -1.00
CA LEU A 35 12.41 -1.26 0.03
C LEU A 35 11.65 -2.43 0.68
N PRO A 36 12.24 -3.64 0.76
CA PRO A 36 11.58 -4.82 1.34
C PRO A 36 11.03 -4.67 2.78
N PRO A 37 11.73 -3.99 3.72
CA PRO A 37 11.31 -4.00 5.13
C PRO A 37 10.20 -2.99 5.44
N VAL A 38 9.80 -2.14 4.50
CA VAL A 38 8.90 -1.02 4.79
C VAL A 38 7.45 -1.44 4.55
N PRO A 39 6.61 -1.51 5.61
CA PRO A 39 5.20 -1.77 5.44
C PRO A 39 4.50 -0.55 4.80
N GLY A 40 3.39 -0.78 4.09
CA GLY A 40 2.64 0.29 3.44
C GLY A 40 1.90 1.22 4.40
N VAL A 41 1.46 0.71 5.56
CA VAL A 41 0.67 1.47 6.56
C VAL A 41 1.35 2.78 6.99
N PRO A 42 2.61 2.78 7.45
CA PRO A 42 3.30 4.02 7.79
C PRO A 42 3.36 5.05 6.64
N VAL A 43 3.47 4.60 5.39
CA VAL A 43 3.52 5.50 4.23
C VAL A 43 2.18 6.21 4.06
N TYR A 44 1.06 5.49 4.14
CA TYR A 44 -0.29 6.06 4.03
C TYR A 44 -0.64 6.98 5.22
N VAL A 45 -0.29 6.58 6.44
CA VAL A 45 -0.49 7.41 7.64
C VAL A 45 0.33 8.70 7.53
N THR A 46 1.60 8.61 7.11
CA THR A 46 2.47 9.79 6.92
C THR A 46 1.93 10.71 5.84
N ALA A 47 1.45 10.16 4.71
CA ALA A 47 0.80 10.96 3.68
C ALA A 47 -0.44 11.71 4.22
N GLY A 48 -1.26 11.03 5.04
CA GLY A 48 -2.40 11.65 5.72
C GLY A 48 -1.99 12.79 6.65
N ILE A 49 -0.97 12.59 7.49
CA ILE A 49 -0.45 13.63 8.40
C ILE A 49 0.05 14.83 7.60
N VAL A 50 0.98 14.61 6.66
CA VAL A 50 1.71 15.70 6.01
C VAL A 50 0.83 16.49 5.03
N ILE A 51 0.07 15.80 4.17
CA ILE A 51 -0.73 16.48 3.15
C ILE A 51 -1.92 17.21 3.77
N SER A 52 -2.60 16.61 4.76
CA SER A 52 -3.73 17.28 5.41
C SER A 52 -3.29 18.47 6.28
N ALA A 53 -2.12 18.39 6.94
CA ALA A 53 -1.56 19.51 7.68
C ALA A 53 -1.26 20.70 6.76
N ARG A 54 -0.59 20.46 5.62
CA ARG A 54 -0.28 21.55 4.67
C ARG A 54 -1.53 22.13 3.99
N SER A 55 -2.57 21.32 3.84
CA SER A 55 -3.84 21.73 3.22
C SER A 55 -4.74 22.55 4.14
N TYR A 56 -4.40 22.67 5.42
CA TYR A 56 -5.17 23.41 6.40
C TYR A 56 -5.03 24.92 6.18
N CYS A 57 -6.15 25.63 6.10
CA CYS A 57 -6.20 27.08 5.95
C CYS A 57 -6.16 27.72 7.35
N ASN A 58 -5.08 28.42 7.70
CA ASN A 58 -4.97 29.13 8.97
C ASN A 58 -5.47 30.58 8.90
N ASP A 59 -5.44 31.21 7.73
CA ASP A 59 -5.88 32.59 7.51
C ASP A 59 -6.88 32.68 6.34
N GLU A 60 -7.87 33.57 6.46
CA GLU A 60 -8.93 33.82 5.46
C GLU A 60 -8.41 34.31 4.09
N GLY A 61 -7.10 34.61 3.98
CA GLY A 61 -6.45 35.13 2.76
C GLY A 61 -5.50 34.16 2.05
N ASP A 62 -5.32 32.92 2.52
CA ASP A 62 -4.45 31.95 1.84
C ASP A 62 -5.20 31.28 0.67
N GLU A 63 -5.15 31.89 -0.52
CA GLU A 63 -5.74 31.34 -1.76
C GLU A 63 -5.14 29.98 -2.17
N SER A 64 -4.06 29.53 -1.50
CA SER A 64 -3.30 28.33 -1.84
C SER A 64 -3.78 27.06 -1.11
N CYS A 65 -4.67 27.17 -0.12
CA CYS A 65 -5.11 26.06 0.71
C CYS A 65 -6.47 25.51 0.23
N ILE A 66 -6.67 24.20 0.36
CA ILE A 66 -7.87 23.51 -0.17
C ILE A 66 -8.83 23.03 0.93
N GLY A 67 -8.43 23.14 2.20
CA GLY A 67 -9.18 22.66 3.35
C GLY A 67 -8.77 21.25 3.81
N PHE A 68 -9.04 20.95 5.08
CA PHE A 68 -8.61 19.70 5.74
C PHE A 68 -9.17 18.43 5.04
N TRP A 69 -10.47 18.41 4.75
CA TRP A 69 -11.11 17.23 4.17
C TRP A 69 -10.69 17.02 2.71
N GLN A 70 -10.55 18.11 1.95
CA GLN A 70 -10.03 18.08 0.58
C GLN A 70 -8.58 17.61 0.57
N GLY A 71 -7.74 18.08 1.50
CA GLY A 71 -6.38 17.59 1.72
C GLY A 71 -6.33 16.11 2.07
N THR A 72 -7.28 15.63 2.88
CA THR A 72 -7.39 14.20 3.23
C THR A 72 -7.77 13.36 2.01
N VAL A 73 -8.72 13.82 1.19
CA VAL A 73 -9.10 13.15 -0.07
C VAL A 73 -7.92 13.13 -1.04
N LEU A 74 -7.19 14.25 -1.16
CA LEU A 74 -5.97 14.32 -1.96
C LEU A 74 -4.93 13.30 -1.47
N ALA A 75 -4.72 13.19 -0.16
CA ALA A 75 -3.80 12.21 0.41
C ALA A 75 -4.21 10.76 0.10
N VAL A 76 -5.51 10.44 0.08
CA VAL A 76 -6.01 9.12 -0.34
C VAL A 76 -5.69 8.88 -1.81
N ILE A 77 -5.98 9.84 -2.69
CA ILE A 77 -5.72 9.72 -4.13
C ILE A 77 -4.22 9.53 -4.39
N ILE A 78 -3.37 10.32 -3.75
CA ILE A 78 -1.92 10.21 -3.87
C ILE A 78 -1.42 8.87 -3.34
N GLY A 79 -1.88 8.42 -2.17
CA GLY A 79 -1.54 7.11 -1.62
C GLY A 79 -1.95 5.97 -2.55
N TYR A 80 -3.12 6.08 -3.18
CA TYR A 80 -3.62 5.11 -4.15
C TYR A 80 -2.77 5.04 -5.43
N ILE A 81 -2.49 6.18 -6.07
CA ILE A 81 -1.65 6.25 -7.26
C ILE A 81 -0.25 5.70 -6.96
N LEU A 82 0.31 6.10 -5.82
CA LEU A 82 1.61 5.68 -5.35
C LEU A 82 1.67 4.15 -5.17
N LYS A 83 0.64 3.56 -4.57
CA LYS A 83 0.52 2.09 -4.44
C LYS A 83 0.49 1.39 -5.79
N LEU A 84 -0.33 1.85 -6.74
CA LEU A 84 -0.41 1.21 -8.06
C LEU A 84 0.93 1.31 -8.82
N ASN A 85 1.60 2.46 -8.74
CA ASN A 85 2.90 2.65 -9.37
C ASN A 85 3.99 1.79 -8.70
N ALA A 86 3.94 1.66 -7.37
CA ALA A 86 4.83 0.77 -6.63
C ALA A 86 4.70 -0.69 -7.11
N VAL A 87 3.47 -1.19 -7.33
CA VAL A 87 3.24 -2.55 -7.86
C VAL A 87 3.94 -2.72 -9.22
N VAL A 88 3.75 -1.76 -10.14
CA VAL A 88 4.38 -1.80 -11.47
C VAL A 88 5.90 -1.82 -11.36
N MET A 89 6.47 -0.93 -10.54
CA MET A 89 7.92 -0.82 -10.38
C MET A 89 8.51 -2.07 -9.70
N GLN A 90 7.89 -2.55 -8.62
CA GLN A 90 8.31 -3.78 -7.93
C GLN A 90 8.26 -4.99 -8.87
N GLN A 91 7.21 -5.11 -9.69
CA GLN A 91 7.06 -6.21 -10.64
C GLN A 91 8.10 -6.12 -11.78
N LYS A 92 8.22 -4.96 -12.44
CA LYS A 92 9.05 -4.80 -13.65
C LYS A 92 10.53 -4.57 -13.38
N ILE A 93 10.85 -3.72 -12.41
CA ILE A 93 12.24 -3.31 -12.15
C ILE A 93 12.94 -4.36 -11.28
N ILE A 94 12.25 -4.89 -10.28
CA ILE A 94 12.84 -5.84 -9.31
C ILE A 94 12.48 -7.27 -9.69
N GLY A 95 11.20 -7.61 -9.70
CA GLY A 95 10.70 -8.98 -9.87
C GLY A 95 11.18 -9.65 -11.15
N GLU A 96 11.00 -9.02 -12.30
CA GLU A 96 11.44 -9.58 -13.59
C GLU A 96 12.96 -9.73 -13.70
N GLN A 97 13.74 -8.85 -13.07
CA GLN A 97 15.20 -8.96 -13.05
C GLN A 97 15.66 -10.10 -12.14
N LEU A 98 15.09 -10.21 -10.94
CA LEU A 98 15.35 -11.32 -10.02
C LEU A 98 14.92 -12.66 -10.63
N GLY A 99 13.82 -12.66 -11.39
CA GLY A 99 13.33 -13.81 -12.14
C GLY A 99 14.25 -14.29 -13.27
N LYS A 100 15.33 -13.59 -13.61
CA LYS A 100 16.35 -14.11 -14.56
C LYS A 100 17.33 -15.07 -13.91
N SER A 101 17.47 -15.06 -12.58
CA SER A 101 18.42 -15.90 -11.85
C SER A 101 17.76 -17.18 -11.37
N ILE A 102 18.24 -18.34 -11.87
CA ILE A 102 17.78 -19.66 -11.42
C ILE A 102 18.00 -19.85 -9.91
N ARG A 103 19.09 -19.30 -9.36
CA ARG A 103 19.37 -19.37 -7.92
C ARG A 103 18.29 -18.67 -7.10
N ILE A 104 17.81 -17.51 -7.56
CA ILE A 104 16.76 -16.76 -6.89
C ILE A 104 15.42 -17.46 -7.05
N GLN A 105 15.10 -17.97 -8.24
CA GLN A 105 13.89 -18.76 -8.47
C GLN A 105 13.82 -20.00 -7.55
N LYS A 106 14.94 -20.73 -7.40
CA LYS A 106 15.04 -21.87 -6.47
C LYS A 106 14.92 -21.46 -5.00
N PHE A 107 15.52 -20.33 -4.63
CA PHE A 107 15.44 -19.79 -3.26
C PHE A 107 14.01 -19.38 -2.89
N VAL A 108 13.31 -18.70 -3.81
CA VAL A 108 11.90 -18.31 -3.66
C VAL A 108 10.97 -19.54 -3.72
N GLY A 109 11.40 -20.63 -4.37
CA GLY A 109 10.65 -21.86 -4.48
C GLY A 109 9.50 -21.75 -5.46
N VAL A 110 9.74 -21.18 -6.64
CA VAL A 110 8.71 -21.03 -7.70
C VAL A 110 8.11 -22.37 -8.16
N ASP A 111 8.84 -23.47 -7.96
CA ASP A 111 8.41 -24.85 -8.20
C ASP A 111 7.48 -25.41 -7.11
N LYS A 112 7.43 -24.78 -5.92
CA LYS A 112 6.66 -25.28 -4.79
C LYS A 112 5.17 -25.05 -4.98
N ALA A 113 4.36 -26.00 -4.53
CA ALA A 113 2.91 -25.96 -4.64
C ALA A 113 2.29 -24.63 -4.18
N GLY A 114 2.81 -24.03 -3.10
CA GLY A 114 2.37 -22.72 -2.58
C GLY A 114 2.49 -21.59 -3.61
N ILE A 115 3.67 -21.42 -4.20
CA ILE A 115 3.89 -20.38 -5.22
C ILE A 115 3.12 -20.71 -6.50
N ARG A 116 3.05 -22.00 -6.88
CA ARG A 116 2.24 -22.43 -8.04
C ARG A 116 0.74 -22.17 -7.85
N ALA A 117 0.22 -22.29 -6.63
CA ALA A 117 -1.17 -21.96 -6.31
C ALA A 117 -1.42 -20.44 -6.48
N ILE A 118 -0.50 -19.61 -5.95
CA ILE A 118 -0.53 -18.16 -6.16
C ILE A 118 -0.50 -17.84 -7.67
N GLU A 119 0.42 -18.46 -8.41
CA GLU A 119 0.52 -18.29 -9.85
C GLU A 119 -0.79 -18.64 -10.57
N LYS A 120 -1.41 -19.78 -10.21
CA LYS A 120 -2.69 -20.23 -10.78
C LYS A 120 -3.81 -19.21 -10.52
N ILE A 121 -3.93 -18.70 -9.30
CA ILE A 121 -4.91 -17.67 -8.92
C ILE A 121 -4.70 -16.39 -9.74
N LEU A 122 -3.46 -15.91 -9.79
CA LEU A 122 -3.14 -14.63 -10.40
C LEU A 122 -3.17 -14.65 -11.94
N ARG A 123 -2.97 -15.83 -12.56
CA ARG A 123 -3.06 -16.02 -14.02
C ARG A 123 -4.49 -15.92 -14.57
N VAL A 124 -5.53 -16.13 -13.76
CA VAL A 124 -6.93 -16.01 -14.20
C VAL A 124 -7.16 -14.61 -14.79
N PRO A 125 -7.62 -14.45 -16.04
CA PRO A 125 -7.84 -13.12 -16.60
C PRO A 125 -9.02 -12.40 -15.95
N GLY A 126 -8.95 -11.07 -15.89
CA GLY A 126 -10.01 -10.23 -15.36
C GLY A 126 -9.96 -10.10 -13.85
N TYR A 127 -11.12 -9.86 -13.26
CA TYR A 127 -11.27 -9.53 -11.86
C TYR A 127 -11.89 -10.73 -11.11
N SER A 128 -11.20 -11.26 -10.11
CA SER A 128 -11.68 -12.37 -9.29
C SER A 128 -11.36 -12.13 -7.83
N MET A 129 -12.26 -12.56 -6.93
CA MET A 129 -12.05 -12.41 -5.48
C MET A 129 -10.76 -13.07 -5.00
N PRO A 130 -10.36 -14.28 -5.48
CA PRO A 130 -9.08 -14.87 -5.11
C PRO A 130 -7.88 -14.00 -5.51
N LYS A 131 -7.91 -13.41 -6.70
CA LYS A 131 -6.84 -12.52 -7.16
C LYS A 131 -6.74 -11.27 -6.28
N VAL A 132 -7.86 -10.63 -6.00
CA VAL A 132 -7.91 -9.45 -5.12
C VAL A 132 -7.43 -9.80 -3.72
N ALA A 133 -7.84 -10.93 -3.17
CA ALA A 133 -7.41 -11.39 -1.86
C ALA A 133 -5.88 -11.51 -1.78
N ILE A 134 -5.25 -12.15 -2.77
CA ILE A 134 -3.79 -12.28 -2.80
C ILE A 134 -3.09 -10.93 -3.00
N LEU A 135 -3.56 -10.08 -3.93
CA LEU A 135 -2.88 -8.83 -4.26
C LEU A 135 -3.07 -7.71 -3.22
N CYS A 136 -4.22 -7.66 -2.55
CA CYS A 136 -4.51 -6.66 -1.53
C CYS A 136 -4.24 -7.16 -0.11
N GLY A 137 -4.36 -8.47 0.14
CA GLY A 137 -4.10 -9.07 1.45
C GLY A 137 -2.68 -9.61 1.60
N GLY A 138 -1.95 -9.85 0.51
CA GLY A 138 -0.55 -10.26 0.59
C GLY A 138 0.38 -9.12 1.01
N PRO A 139 1.55 -9.42 1.60
CA PRO A 139 2.54 -8.41 1.92
C PRO A 139 3.04 -7.72 0.64
N ASP A 140 2.92 -6.39 0.59
CA ASP A 140 3.07 -5.57 -0.61
C ASP A 140 4.29 -5.86 -1.48
N TRP A 141 5.49 -5.72 -0.89
CA TRP A 141 6.76 -5.90 -1.59
C TRP A 141 6.94 -7.34 -2.11
N PRO A 142 6.91 -8.38 -1.24
CA PRO A 142 7.13 -9.75 -1.72
C PRO A 142 6.04 -10.22 -2.69
N THR A 143 4.79 -9.78 -2.54
CA THR A 143 3.71 -10.14 -3.47
C THR A 143 3.99 -9.60 -4.87
N SER A 144 4.24 -8.29 -5.01
CA SER A 144 4.47 -7.67 -6.32
C SER A 144 5.77 -8.14 -6.97
N VAL A 145 6.84 -8.31 -6.19
CA VAL A 145 8.11 -8.86 -6.69
C VAL A 145 7.92 -10.30 -7.18
N LEU A 146 7.19 -11.13 -6.44
CA LEU A 146 6.88 -12.50 -6.84
C LEU A 146 6.11 -12.54 -8.17
N THR A 147 5.15 -11.64 -8.38
CA THR A 147 4.43 -11.56 -9.67
C THR A 147 5.36 -11.28 -10.85
N GLY A 148 6.45 -10.53 -10.63
CA GLY A 148 7.47 -10.26 -11.64
C GLY A 148 8.39 -11.46 -11.87
N ILE A 149 8.77 -12.17 -10.80
CA ILE A 149 9.56 -13.41 -10.88
C ILE A 149 8.82 -14.45 -11.74
N MET A 150 7.50 -14.57 -11.56
CA MET A 150 6.62 -15.47 -12.32
C MET A 150 6.21 -14.92 -13.70
N LYS A 151 6.68 -13.71 -14.06
CA LYS A 151 6.40 -13.03 -15.34
C LYS A 151 4.91 -12.90 -15.64
N LEU A 152 4.11 -12.51 -14.64
CA LEU A 152 2.68 -12.27 -14.80
C LEU A 152 2.40 -10.96 -15.54
N SER A 153 1.17 -10.79 -16.05
CA SER A 153 0.74 -9.57 -16.71
C SER A 153 0.59 -8.42 -15.71
N VAL A 154 1.36 -7.34 -15.89
CA VAL A 154 1.27 -6.13 -15.06
C VAL A 154 -0.14 -5.56 -15.02
N PHE A 155 -0.81 -5.49 -16.18
CA PHE A 155 -2.17 -4.96 -16.24
C PHE A 155 -3.13 -5.74 -15.35
N GLN A 156 -3.02 -7.07 -15.33
CA GLN A 156 -3.83 -7.93 -14.48
C GLN A 156 -3.51 -7.76 -12.99
N MET A 157 -2.23 -7.49 -12.64
CA MET A 157 -1.82 -7.28 -11.26
C MET A 157 -2.28 -5.91 -10.75
N VAL A 158 -2.17 -4.86 -11.57
CA VAL A 158 -2.67 -3.52 -11.22
C VAL A 158 -4.19 -3.56 -11.06
N LEU A 159 -4.91 -4.17 -12.01
CA LEU A 159 -6.37 -4.31 -11.96
C LEU A 159 -6.84 -5.04 -10.69
N GLY A 160 -6.18 -6.15 -10.33
CA GLY A 160 -6.50 -6.88 -9.12
C GLY A 160 -6.08 -6.16 -7.83
N THR A 161 -5.17 -5.19 -7.90
CA THR A 161 -4.76 -4.35 -6.76
C THR A 161 -5.67 -3.14 -6.55
N MET A 162 -6.43 -2.71 -7.57
CA MET A 162 -7.30 -1.53 -7.48
C MET A 162 -8.21 -1.44 -6.23
N PRO A 163 -8.69 -2.55 -5.62
CA PRO A 163 -9.49 -2.49 -4.39
C PRO A 163 -8.71 -2.10 -3.13
N CYS A 164 -7.39 -1.99 -3.21
CA CYS A 164 -6.54 -1.57 -2.08
C CYS A 164 -6.91 -0.18 -1.55
N ILE A 165 -7.65 0.64 -2.31
CA ILE A 165 -8.16 1.93 -1.85
C ILE A 165 -8.95 1.80 -0.54
N PHE A 166 -9.71 0.72 -0.35
CA PHE A 166 -10.45 0.46 0.88
C PHE A 166 -9.53 0.17 2.09
N LEU A 167 -8.30 -0.27 1.85
CA LEU A 167 -7.27 -0.45 2.87
C LEU A 167 -6.51 0.87 3.15
N ILE A 168 -6.40 1.74 2.14
CA ILE A 168 -5.68 3.02 2.22
C ILE A 168 -6.48 4.09 2.96
N ILE A 169 -7.78 4.21 2.65
CA ILE A 169 -8.68 5.22 3.24
C ILE A 169 -8.56 5.30 4.77
N PRO A 170 -8.73 4.20 5.55
CA PRO A 170 -8.67 4.30 7.00
C PRO A 170 -7.26 4.63 7.51
N CYS A 171 -6.19 4.22 6.83
CA CYS A 171 -4.82 4.61 7.20
C CYS A 171 -4.58 6.10 7.02
N VAL A 172 -4.96 6.66 5.86
CA VAL A 172 -4.81 8.09 5.56
C VAL A 172 -5.67 8.92 6.51
N LEU A 173 -6.92 8.50 6.73
CA LEU A 173 -7.84 9.20 7.62
C LEU A 173 -7.33 9.24 9.06
N SER A 174 -6.80 8.13 9.58
CA SER A 174 -6.17 8.10 10.90
C SER A 174 -5.02 9.11 10.99
N GLY A 175 -4.15 9.13 9.97
CA GLY A 175 -3.04 10.09 9.90
C GLY A 175 -3.51 11.54 9.87
N ALA A 176 -4.53 11.86 9.07
CA ALA A 176 -5.08 13.21 9.00
C ALA A 176 -5.70 13.65 10.34
N LEU A 177 -6.42 12.77 11.03
CA LEU A 177 -7.04 13.06 12.33
C LEU A 177 -6.02 13.34 13.44
N LEU A 178 -4.78 12.82 13.34
CA LEU A 178 -3.72 13.12 14.29
C LEU A 178 -3.39 14.62 14.36
N ASN A 179 -3.56 15.35 13.26
CA ASN A 179 -3.34 16.80 13.21
C ASN A 179 -4.37 17.60 14.03
N ARG A 180 -5.54 17.01 14.34
CA ARG A 180 -6.63 17.68 15.07
C ARG A 180 -6.70 17.28 16.55
N THR A 181 -5.76 16.48 17.02
CA THR A 181 -5.73 15.97 18.41
C THR A 181 -5.67 17.09 19.46
N GLY A 182 -5.10 18.24 19.11
CA GLY A 182 -5.06 19.44 19.97
C GLY A 182 -6.40 20.17 20.09
N GLU A 183 -7.37 19.93 19.22
CA GLU A 183 -8.66 20.63 19.20
C GLU A 183 -9.71 20.02 20.14
N GLY A 184 -9.41 18.85 20.74
CA GLY A 184 -10.29 18.21 21.71
C GLY A 184 -10.10 16.70 21.81
N ALA A 185 -10.46 16.14 22.97
CA ALA A 185 -10.29 14.71 23.27
C ALA A 185 -10.97 13.77 22.25
N VAL A 186 -12.06 14.22 21.62
CA VAL A 186 -12.79 13.47 20.59
C VAL A 186 -11.91 13.15 19.38
N TRP A 187 -11.08 14.10 18.92
CA TRP A 187 -10.20 13.91 17.77
C TRP A 187 -9.10 12.87 18.03
N GLY A 188 -8.54 12.87 19.25
CA GLY A 188 -7.59 11.84 19.68
C GLY A 188 -8.19 10.45 19.75
N ALA A 189 -9.41 10.34 20.28
CA ALA A 189 -10.15 9.08 20.29
C ALA A 189 -10.41 8.59 18.85
N LEU A 190 -10.91 9.47 17.97
CA LEU A 190 -11.18 9.14 16.56
C LEU A 190 -9.91 8.69 15.83
N ALA A 191 -8.79 9.39 15.96
CA ALA A 191 -7.53 9.02 15.28
C ALA A 191 -7.07 7.60 15.67
N SER A 192 -7.17 7.28 16.96
CA SER A 192 -6.78 5.97 17.52
C SER A 192 -7.74 4.86 17.11
N THR A 193 -9.05 5.12 17.16
CA THR A 193 -10.08 4.15 16.75
C THR A 193 -9.99 3.85 15.26
N VAL A 194 -9.81 4.86 14.41
CA VAL A 194 -9.67 4.66 12.96
C VAL A 194 -8.39 3.88 12.64
N LEU A 195 -7.29 4.10 13.38
CA LEU A 195 -6.06 3.31 13.23
C LEU A 195 -6.28 1.85 13.58
N ALA A 196 -6.99 1.57 14.69
CA ALA A 196 -7.32 0.22 15.11
C ALA A 196 -8.19 -0.49 14.06
N VAL A 197 -9.19 0.20 13.52
CA VAL A 197 -10.02 -0.31 12.41
C VAL A 197 -9.17 -0.60 11.18
N ALA A 198 -8.24 0.30 10.80
CA ALA A 198 -7.32 0.07 9.69
C ALA A 198 -6.50 -1.21 9.89
N GLY A 199 -5.95 -1.40 11.10
CA GLY A 199 -5.20 -2.60 11.46
C GLY A 199 -6.04 -3.88 11.37
N LEU A 200 -7.28 -3.84 11.86
CA LEU A 200 -8.21 -4.98 11.78
C LEU A 200 -8.57 -5.33 10.34
N ILE A 201 -8.86 -4.34 9.50
CA ILE A 201 -9.17 -4.55 8.08
C ILE A 201 -7.96 -5.18 7.35
N GLN A 202 -6.75 -4.72 7.63
CA GLN A 202 -5.55 -5.31 7.04
C GLN A 202 -5.29 -6.74 7.53
N ALA A 203 -5.47 -7.00 8.83
CA ALA A 203 -5.37 -8.34 9.38
C ALA A 203 -6.40 -9.29 8.74
N ALA A 204 -7.65 -8.83 8.59
CA ALA A 204 -8.70 -9.59 7.93
C ALA A 204 -8.36 -9.89 6.45
N ALA A 205 -7.82 -8.91 5.72
CA ALA A 205 -7.36 -9.10 4.35
C ALA A 205 -6.23 -10.15 4.24
N MET A 206 -5.24 -10.10 5.15
CA MET A 206 -4.16 -11.09 5.22
C MET A 206 -4.68 -12.50 5.51
N VAL A 207 -5.58 -12.65 6.49
CA VAL A 207 -6.19 -13.94 6.83
C VAL A 207 -7.01 -14.48 5.66
N PHE A 208 -7.78 -13.61 4.99
CA PHE A 208 -8.57 -14.00 3.84
C PHE A 208 -7.69 -14.46 2.66
N ALA A 209 -6.57 -13.78 2.41
CA ALA A 209 -5.59 -14.20 1.41
C ALA A 209 -5.00 -15.58 1.73
N ALA A 210 -4.63 -15.82 2.99
CA ALA A 210 -4.12 -17.10 3.46
C ALA A 210 -5.16 -18.23 3.32
N TYR A 211 -6.41 -17.96 3.67
CA TYR A 211 -7.52 -18.90 3.50
C TYR A 211 -7.72 -19.30 2.03
N ILE A 212 -7.80 -18.33 1.12
CA ILE A 212 -7.95 -18.57 -0.33
C ILE A 212 -6.77 -19.39 -0.87
N LEU A 213 -5.55 -19.10 -0.42
CA LEU A 213 -4.37 -19.86 -0.81
C LEU A 213 -4.46 -21.31 -0.34
N GLN A 214 -4.84 -21.55 0.91
CA GLN A 214 -5.02 -22.90 1.45
C GLN A 214 -6.13 -23.68 0.75
N ASP A 215 -7.28 -23.05 0.51
CA ASP A 215 -8.40 -23.64 -0.22
C ASP A 215 -7.98 -24.04 -1.66
N THR A 216 -7.24 -23.17 -2.35
CA THR A 216 -6.71 -23.47 -3.69
C THR A 216 -5.70 -24.62 -3.67
N LEU A 217 -4.82 -24.66 -2.66
CA LEU A 217 -3.85 -25.73 -2.47
C LEU A 217 -4.51 -27.09 -2.23
N GLN A 218 -5.60 -27.13 -1.46
CA GLN A 218 -6.36 -28.35 -1.20
C GLN A 218 -7.11 -28.82 -2.46
N LYS A 219 -7.79 -27.90 -3.15
CA LYS A 219 -8.59 -28.24 -4.35
C LYS A 219 -7.76 -28.69 -5.54
N HIS A 220 -6.53 -28.19 -5.67
CA HIS A 220 -5.66 -28.47 -6.81
C HIS A 220 -4.37 -29.20 -6.40
N HIS A 221 -4.37 -29.92 -5.27
CA HIS A 221 -3.16 -30.53 -4.71
C HIS A 221 -2.40 -31.40 -5.71
N ASP A 222 -3.09 -32.31 -6.39
CA ASP A 222 -2.50 -33.26 -7.33
C ASP A 222 -1.87 -32.55 -8.55
N GLU A 223 -2.56 -31.54 -9.08
CA GLU A 223 -2.06 -30.72 -10.20
C GLU A 223 -0.84 -29.88 -9.80
N LEU A 224 -0.85 -29.33 -8.59
CA LEU A 224 0.18 -28.44 -8.08
C LEU A 224 1.43 -29.17 -7.58
N THR A 225 1.32 -30.47 -7.29
CA THR A 225 2.44 -31.33 -6.86
C THR A 225 3.02 -32.16 -8.00
N ALA A 226 2.27 -32.36 -9.09
CA ALA A 226 2.80 -32.98 -10.30
C ALA A 226 4.02 -32.21 -10.83
N TYR A 227 5.15 -32.90 -10.99
CA TYR A 227 6.41 -32.34 -11.49
C TYR A 227 6.24 -31.87 -12.94
N ARG A 228 6.80 -30.69 -13.24
CA ARG A 228 6.97 -30.14 -14.59
C ARG A 228 8.36 -30.46 -15.13
#